data_AF-A0A8J2FTN3-F1
#
_entry.id   AF-A0A8J2FTN3-F1
#
_cell.length_a   1.000
_cell.length_b   1.000
_cell.length_c   1.000
_cell.angle_alpha   90.00
_cell.angle_beta   90.00
_cell.angle_gamma   90.00
#
_symmetry.space_group_name_H-M   'P 1'
#
loop_
_entity.id
_entity.type
_entity.pdbx_description
1 polymer ?
#
loop_
_entity_poly.entity_id
_entity_poly.type
_entity_poly.pdbx_seq_one_letter_code
_entity_poly.pdbx_strand_id
1 'polypeptide(L)'
;MKQSNRARAFALWGVLALGLGLGASSPRAWAHGERSQEAFLRMRTMVFYDTKFWSDRWAKEGTGAPLKIGDELVITGKLQILPIWPREITFGGIANLNVAAPGPTFIRTGTWVNGESVFNAFVCEIGALYEYKQVLRARRGADWAYHIHPMFNIEVAGPTVGPGCFVKVDGPGGRPYEAPPNLVKTLTGETIDLETYGVARMLGWTTLMFLIGIVWLAIWCSRPIMPRQALIAEGRAEELITPGDRQLAGAFIIGLAVLCFGAAALTNQQYPIRIPLQSGRFKIPSLPLPPPEVDVKITKATYEVPRRKLTMDMDVTNKGNSPAVLREFTTANVRFLNPAFEKKPANDNSPEFPGVYGGDLVVEPNDPIKPGETKTLHVVMESPVWETERLTMYTETTNRLGGLLFFTNEEGTRTIIAVADQMLLPIWQ
;
A
#
# COMPACT_ATOMS: atom_id res chain seq x y z
N MET A 1 -32.08 -46.70 20.33
CA MET A 1 -30.85 -46.87 19.53
C MET A 1 -30.87 -46.17 18.15
N LYS A 2 -31.50 -44.98 18.00
CA LYS A 2 -31.56 -44.24 16.71
C LYS A 2 -31.18 -42.74 16.78
N GLN A 3 -30.92 -42.18 17.97
CA GLN A 3 -30.57 -40.75 18.15
C GLN A 3 -29.06 -40.46 18.18
N SER A 4 -28.19 -41.46 18.40
CA SER A 4 -26.73 -41.26 18.57
C SER A 4 -25.98 -40.99 17.26
N ASN A 5 -26.55 -41.35 16.09
CA ASN A 5 -25.89 -41.18 14.80
C ASN A 5 -26.13 -39.80 14.16
N ARG A 6 -27.20 -39.08 14.54
CA ARG A 6 -27.50 -37.75 13.98
C ARG A 6 -26.66 -36.62 14.59
N ALA A 7 -26.31 -36.73 15.88
CA ALA A 7 -25.45 -35.75 16.54
C ALA A 7 -23.98 -35.81 16.06
N ARG A 8 -23.47 -37.02 15.75
CA ARG A 8 -22.14 -37.20 15.15
C ARG A 8 -22.06 -36.68 13.71
N ALA A 9 -23.16 -36.77 12.95
CA ALA A 9 -23.24 -36.19 11.61
C ALA A 9 -23.20 -34.65 11.67
N PHE A 10 -23.98 -34.01 12.54
CA PHE A 10 -23.99 -32.54 12.65
C PHE A 10 -22.64 -31.94 13.09
N ALA A 11 -21.89 -32.62 13.96
CA ALA A 11 -20.54 -32.17 14.35
C ALA A 11 -19.52 -32.28 13.20
N LEU A 12 -19.62 -33.31 12.34
CA LEU A 12 -18.76 -33.47 11.17
C LEU A 12 -19.06 -32.42 10.09
N TRP A 13 -20.34 -32.08 9.89
CA TRP A 13 -20.76 -31.06 8.92
C TRP A 13 -20.44 -29.63 9.39
N GLY A 14 -20.47 -29.36 10.70
CA GLY A 14 -20.06 -28.06 11.26
C GLY A 14 -18.57 -27.75 11.09
N VAL A 15 -17.70 -28.76 11.19
CA VAL A 15 -16.25 -28.62 10.95
C VAL A 15 -15.93 -28.51 9.46
N LEU A 16 -16.67 -29.21 8.59
CA LEU A 16 -16.53 -29.06 7.13
C LEU A 16 -17.04 -27.70 6.63
N ALA A 17 -18.11 -27.15 7.21
CA ALA A 17 -18.65 -25.85 6.85
C ALA A 17 -17.71 -24.69 7.27
N LEU A 18 -17.02 -24.81 8.41
CA LEU A 18 -15.96 -23.86 8.78
C LEU A 18 -14.73 -23.98 7.86
N GLY A 19 -14.43 -25.17 7.36
CA GLY A 19 -13.33 -25.39 6.40
C GLY A 19 -13.61 -24.84 5.00
N LEU A 20 -14.86 -24.88 4.54
CA LEU A 20 -15.27 -24.41 3.20
C LEU A 20 -15.40 -22.87 3.11
N GLY A 21 -15.62 -22.17 4.22
CA GLY A 21 -15.67 -20.70 4.25
C GLY A 21 -14.32 -20.00 4.03
N LEU A 22 -13.21 -20.72 4.20
CA LEU A 22 -11.84 -20.20 4.00
C LEU A 22 -11.36 -20.25 2.53
N GLY A 23 -12.19 -20.80 1.64
CA GLY A 23 -11.86 -21.00 0.23
C GLY A 23 -12.52 -20.02 -0.74
N ALA A 24 -13.24 -19.02 -0.26
CA ALA A 24 -13.78 -17.97 -1.13
C ALA A 24 -12.62 -17.15 -1.73
N SER A 25 -12.11 -17.60 -2.87
CA SER A 25 -11.24 -16.84 -3.74
C SER A 25 -11.94 -15.52 -4.05
N SER A 26 -11.46 -14.43 -3.45
CA SER A 26 -11.86 -13.08 -3.82
C SER A 26 -11.76 -12.96 -5.34
N PRO A 27 -12.79 -12.43 -6.03
CA PRO A 27 -12.69 -12.09 -7.43
C PRO A 27 -11.39 -11.32 -7.65
N ARG A 28 -10.61 -11.71 -8.66
CA ARG A 28 -9.33 -11.10 -9.00
C ARG A 28 -9.55 -9.59 -9.14
N ALA A 29 -9.16 -8.82 -8.13
CA ALA A 29 -9.22 -7.37 -8.17
C ALA A 29 -8.03 -6.88 -8.98
N TRP A 30 -8.28 -6.46 -10.21
CA TRP A 30 -7.29 -5.85 -11.10
C TRP A 30 -7.00 -4.38 -10.76
N ALA A 31 -7.51 -3.87 -9.64
CA ALA A 31 -7.39 -2.48 -9.22
C ALA A 31 -6.98 -2.41 -7.75
N HIS A 32 -6.03 -1.53 -7.45
CA HIS A 32 -5.50 -1.28 -6.11
C HIS A 32 -6.40 -0.35 -5.28
N GLY A 33 -7.60 -0.06 -5.78
CA GLY A 33 -8.62 0.77 -5.14
C GLY A 33 -8.41 2.27 -5.37
N GLU A 34 -7.33 2.69 -6.01
CA GLU A 34 -6.98 4.10 -6.28
C GLU A 34 -8.11 4.83 -7.04
N ARG A 35 -8.74 4.17 -8.02
CA ARG A 35 -9.88 4.74 -8.76
C ARG A 35 -11.13 4.97 -7.91
N SER A 36 -11.23 4.33 -6.75
CA SER A 36 -12.35 4.52 -5.83
C SER A 36 -12.14 5.67 -4.83
N GLN A 37 -10.92 6.22 -4.76
CA GLN A 37 -10.64 7.39 -3.93
C GLN A 37 -11.14 8.67 -4.60
N GLU A 38 -11.58 9.62 -3.77
CA GLU A 38 -12.01 10.94 -4.23
C GLU A 38 -10.91 11.59 -5.09
N ALA A 39 -11.30 12.06 -6.28
CA ALA A 39 -10.38 12.57 -7.28
C ALA A 39 -9.53 13.72 -6.73
N PHE A 40 -10.17 14.70 -6.08
CA PHE A 40 -9.49 15.89 -5.58
C PHE A 40 -8.44 15.54 -4.52
N LEU A 41 -8.66 14.51 -3.68
CA LEU A 41 -7.67 14.06 -2.69
C LEU A 41 -6.45 13.46 -3.37
N ARG A 42 -6.64 12.63 -4.41
CA ARG A 42 -5.53 12.05 -5.18
C ARG A 42 -4.70 13.12 -5.90
N MET A 43 -5.34 14.21 -6.32
CA MET A 43 -4.68 15.29 -7.05
C MET A 43 -4.01 16.33 -6.13
N ARG A 44 -4.55 16.57 -4.92
CA ARG A 44 -4.17 17.72 -4.06
C ARG A 44 -3.40 17.34 -2.79
N THR A 45 -3.14 16.07 -2.52
CA THR A 45 -2.35 15.65 -1.36
C THR A 45 -0.87 15.57 -1.68
N MET A 46 -0.47 14.62 -2.50
CA MET A 46 0.92 14.38 -2.87
C MET A 46 1.02 13.85 -4.28
N VAL A 47 2.10 14.21 -4.97
CA VAL A 47 2.34 13.82 -6.36
C VAL A 47 3.66 13.08 -6.45
N PHE A 48 3.57 11.85 -6.96
CA PHE A 48 4.71 11.01 -7.28
C PHE A 48 5.23 11.35 -8.68
N TYR A 49 6.54 11.38 -8.83
CA TYR A 49 7.18 11.60 -10.12
C TYR A 49 8.57 10.96 -10.15
N ASP A 50 9.13 10.81 -11.36
CA ASP A 50 10.37 10.06 -11.59
C ASP A 50 10.36 8.63 -11.04
N THR A 51 9.17 8.04 -10.88
CA THR A 51 9.04 6.65 -10.44
C THR A 51 9.66 5.74 -11.48
N LYS A 52 10.57 4.87 -11.04
CA LYS A 52 11.24 3.89 -11.89
C LYS A 52 11.26 2.54 -11.20
N PHE A 53 11.02 1.51 -12.00
CA PHE A 53 11.16 0.12 -11.58
C PHE A 53 12.37 -0.46 -12.29
N TRP A 54 13.19 -1.19 -11.55
CA TRP A 54 14.41 -1.78 -12.08
C TRP A 54 14.68 -3.15 -11.45
N SER A 55 15.31 -4.03 -12.22
CA SER A 55 15.83 -5.31 -11.73
C SER A 55 17.10 -5.65 -12.49
N ASP A 56 18.06 -6.28 -11.82
CA ASP A 56 19.26 -6.84 -12.45
C ASP A 56 18.92 -7.80 -13.60
N ARG A 57 17.79 -8.50 -13.48
CA ARG A 57 17.31 -9.39 -14.54
C ARG A 57 16.92 -8.60 -15.79
N TRP A 58 16.19 -7.51 -15.62
CA TRP A 58 15.77 -6.66 -16.74
C TRP A 58 16.96 -6.03 -17.46
N ALA A 59 18.02 -5.68 -16.72
CA ALA A 59 19.26 -5.21 -17.33
C ALA A 59 19.94 -6.27 -18.23
N LYS A 60 19.73 -7.57 -17.97
CA LYS A 60 20.34 -8.69 -18.72
C LYS A 60 19.45 -9.27 -19.80
N GLU A 61 18.14 -9.37 -19.54
CA GLU A 61 17.17 -10.10 -20.37
C GLU A 61 16.17 -9.17 -21.09
N GLY A 62 16.23 -7.87 -20.83
CA GLY A 62 15.31 -6.87 -21.38
C GLY A 62 14.25 -6.43 -20.37
N THR A 63 13.88 -5.15 -20.44
CA THR A 63 12.88 -4.55 -19.58
C THR A 63 11.54 -5.27 -19.68
N GLY A 64 10.97 -5.65 -18.53
CA GLY A 64 9.69 -6.36 -18.47
C GLY A 64 9.77 -7.88 -18.63
N ALA A 65 10.98 -8.45 -18.78
CA ALA A 65 11.15 -9.91 -18.71
C ALA A 65 10.61 -10.45 -17.37
N PRO A 66 9.98 -11.64 -17.33
CA PRO A 66 9.46 -12.20 -16.09
C PRO A 66 10.56 -12.39 -15.05
N LEU A 67 10.36 -11.94 -13.82
CA LEU A 67 11.29 -12.15 -12.71
C LEU A 67 11.21 -13.59 -12.23
N LYS A 68 12.30 -14.17 -11.73
CA LYS A 68 12.25 -15.43 -10.99
C LYS A 68 12.02 -15.17 -9.50
N ILE A 69 11.46 -16.16 -8.82
CA ILE A 69 11.40 -16.14 -7.35
C ILE A 69 12.83 -15.98 -6.81
N GLY A 70 13.02 -15.01 -5.90
CA GLY A 70 14.32 -14.63 -5.37
C GLY A 70 14.98 -13.44 -6.06
N ASP A 71 14.57 -13.08 -7.28
CA ASP A 71 15.10 -11.89 -7.97
C ASP A 71 14.68 -10.61 -7.24
N GLU A 72 15.55 -9.60 -7.26
CA GLU A 72 15.27 -8.28 -6.69
C GLU A 72 14.58 -7.36 -7.70
N LEU A 73 13.66 -6.56 -7.17
CA LEU A 73 12.96 -5.47 -7.83
C LEU A 73 13.19 -4.21 -6.99
N VAL A 74 13.77 -3.19 -7.60
CA VAL A 74 14.05 -1.90 -6.97
C VAL A 74 13.07 -0.88 -7.53
N ILE A 75 12.37 -0.19 -6.62
CA ILE A 75 11.49 0.93 -6.94
C ILE A 75 12.16 2.19 -6.42
N THR A 76 12.32 3.18 -7.28
CA THR A 76 12.82 4.52 -6.90
C THR A 76 11.87 5.58 -7.39
N GLY A 77 11.91 6.76 -6.80
CA GLY A 77 11.18 7.91 -7.30
C GLY A 77 11.23 9.09 -6.34
N LYS A 78 10.45 10.11 -6.68
CA LYS A 78 10.27 11.32 -5.88
C LYS A 78 8.81 11.51 -5.53
N LEU A 79 8.57 12.12 -4.39
CA LEU A 79 7.25 12.46 -3.89
C LEU A 79 7.27 13.89 -3.38
N GLN A 80 6.40 14.72 -3.94
CA GLN A 80 6.16 16.06 -3.42
C GLN A 80 4.83 16.08 -2.67
N ILE A 81 4.87 16.40 -1.38
CA ILE A 81 3.68 16.75 -0.61
C ILE A 81 3.31 18.17 -1.04
N LEU A 82 2.09 18.36 -1.52
CA LEU A 82 1.70 19.65 -2.09
C LEU A 82 1.67 20.74 -1.00
N PRO A 83 2.06 21.98 -1.33
CA PRO A 83 2.22 23.06 -0.34
C PRO A 83 0.90 23.55 0.26
N ILE A 84 -0.24 23.23 -0.38
CA ILE A 84 -1.57 23.51 0.15
C ILE A 84 -2.28 22.17 0.33
N TRP A 85 -2.38 21.74 1.58
CA TRP A 85 -3.04 20.49 1.93
C TRP A 85 -4.58 20.64 1.94
N PRO A 86 -5.35 19.65 1.45
CA PRO A 86 -6.82 19.72 1.45
C PRO A 86 -7.37 19.84 2.87
N ARG A 87 -8.42 20.65 3.06
CA ARG A 87 -9.01 20.88 4.39
C ARG A 87 -9.91 19.74 4.84
N GLU A 88 -10.38 18.96 3.88
CA GLU A 88 -11.30 17.84 4.05
C GLU A 88 -10.64 16.67 4.79
N ILE A 89 -9.29 16.65 4.84
CA ILE A 89 -8.52 15.58 5.46
C ILE A 89 -7.36 16.13 6.29
N THR A 90 -7.16 15.61 7.49
CA THR A 90 -6.10 16.09 8.38
C THR A 90 -4.74 15.55 7.95
N PHE A 91 -3.72 16.41 7.88
CA PHE A 91 -2.36 16.01 7.47
C PHE A 91 -1.65 15.11 8.49
N GLY A 92 -1.82 15.32 9.79
CA GLY A 92 -1.21 14.49 10.84
C GLY A 92 0.33 14.52 10.96
N GLY A 93 1.07 14.91 9.91
CA GLY A 93 2.53 15.06 9.91
C GLY A 93 3.31 13.76 10.07
N ILE A 94 2.65 12.61 10.02
CA ILE A 94 3.25 11.30 10.24
C ILE A 94 2.91 10.41 9.06
N ALA A 95 3.95 9.86 8.45
CA ALA A 95 3.83 9.05 7.26
C ALA A 95 4.56 7.72 7.35
N ASN A 96 4.16 6.78 6.50
CA ASN A 96 4.85 5.52 6.28
C ASN A 96 4.90 5.19 4.79
N LEU A 97 6.11 4.89 4.31
CA LEU A 97 6.34 4.40 2.97
C LEU A 97 6.14 2.88 2.91
N ASN A 98 5.23 2.45 2.05
CA ASN A 98 4.80 1.07 1.88
C ASN A 98 4.73 0.67 0.39
N VAL A 99 4.44 -0.60 0.12
CA VAL A 99 4.23 -1.11 -1.23
C VAL A 99 2.81 -1.64 -1.32
N ALA A 100 2.07 -1.17 -2.31
CA ALA A 100 0.77 -1.74 -2.65
C ALA A 100 1.00 -2.94 -3.56
N ALA A 101 0.66 -4.13 -3.04
CA ALA A 101 0.73 -5.40 -3.74
C ALA A 101 -0.34 -6.34 -3.16
N PRO A 102 -0.83 -7.34 -3.92
CA PRO A 102 -1.81 -8.29 -3.42
C PRO A 102 -1.19 -9.29 -2.43
N GLY A 103 -1.05 -8.87 -1.17
CA GLY A 103 -0.35 -9.62 -0.12
C GLY A 103 1.17 -9.64 -0.32
N PRO A 104 1.91 -10.51 0.40
CA PRO A 104 3.36 -10.61 0.29
C PRO A 104 3.77 -11.44 -0.94
N THR A 105 3.39 -11.00 -2.14
CA THR A 105 3.90 -11.55 -3.42
C THR A 105 5.36 -11.16 -3.64
N PHE A 106 5.78 -10.07 -3.00
CA PHE A 106 7.15 -9.66 -2.83
C PHE A 106 7.46 -9.48 -1.34
N ILE A 107 8.69 -9.81 -0.92
CA ILE A 107 9.22 -9.47 0.40
C ILE A 107 9.91 -8.12 0.30
N ARG A 108 9.53 -7.17 1.16
CA ARG A 108 10.26 -5.91 1.27
C ARG A 108 11.54 -6.13 2.08
N THR A 109 12.68 -6.09 1.40
CA THR A 109 14.00 -6.30 2.03
C THR A 109 14.59 -5.01 2.56
N GLY A 110 14.18 -3.85 2.01
CA GLY A 110 14.59 -2.56 2.54
C GLY A 110 13.76 -1.41 1.99
N THR A 111 13.78 -0.29 2.72
CA THR A 111 13.14 0.95 2.32
C THR A 111 13.97 2.12 2.82
N TRP A 112 14.09 3.15 1.98
CA TRP A 112 14.86 4.35 2.25
C TRP A 112 14.06 5.58 1.82
N VAL A 113 14.19 6.64 2.61
CA VAL A 113 13.69 7.99 2.28
C VAL A 113 14.85 8.95 2.46
N ASN A 114 15.17 9.73 1.43
CA ASN A 114 16.33 10.62 1.39
C ASN A 114 17.66 9.92 1.75
N GLY A 115 17.80 8.64 1.37
CA GLY A 115 18.97 7.81 1.67
C GLY A 115 18.99 7.20 3.08
N GLU A 116 18.11 7.63 3.99
CA GLU A 116 18.01 7.05 5.33
C GLU A 116 17.11 5.82 5.33
N SER A 117 17.53 4.75 6.01
CA SER A 117 16.72 3.53 6.10
C SER A 117 15.50 3.76 6.99
N VAL A 118 14.31 3.46 6.46
CA VAL A 118 13.05 3.60 7.17
C VAL A 118 12.33 2.26 7.27
N PHE A 119 12.11 1.82 8.49
CA PHE A 119 11.32 0.61 8.81
C PHE A 119 10.09 0.92 9.66
N ASN A 120 10.02 2.12 10.25
CA ASN A 120 8.87 2.64 10.99
C ASN A 120 8.26 3.86 10.28
N ALA A 121 7.22 4.44 10.87
CA ALA A 121 6.70 5.73 10.45
C ALA A 121 7.72 6.86 10.70
N PHE A 122 7.62 7.93 9.93
CA PHE A 122 8.46 9.11 10.04
C PHE A 122 7.65 10.39 9.95
N VAL A 123 8.20 11.48 10.48
CA VAL A 123 7.59 12.81 10.45
C VAL A 123 7.84 13.44 9.09
N CYS A 124 6.79 13.96 8.47
CA CYS A 124 6.84 14.69 7.21
C CYS A 124 6.18 16.07 7.33
N GLU A 125 6.48 16.96 6.39
CA GLU A 125 6.07 18.36 6.39
C GLU A 125 5.29 18.69 5.10
N ILE A 126 4.34 19.61 5.17
CA ILE A 126 3.59 20.08 4.00
C ILE A 126 4.55 20.84 3.06
N GLY A 127 4.42 20.66 1.75
CA GLY A 127 5.33 21.26 0.77
C GLY A 127 6.67 20.54 0.63
N ALA A 128 6.93 19.50 1.42
CA ALA A 128 8.19 18.79 1.40
C ALA A 128 8.38 17.92 0.15
N LEU A 129 9.64 17.83 -0.28
CA LEU A 129 10.09 16.87 -1.29
C LEU A 129 10.86 15.72 -0.62
N TYR A 130 10.53 14.50 -1.02
CA TYR A 130 11.25 13.28 -0.62
C TYR A 130 11.67 12.47 -1.84
N GLU A 131 12.87 11.91 -1.80
CA GLU A 131 13.28 10.79 -2.63
C GLU A 131 13.03 9.49 -1.87
N TYR A 132 12.53 8.48 -2.57
CA TYR A 132 12.31 7.17 -1.98
C TYR A 132 12.98 6.07 -2.79
N LYS A 133 13.36 5.01 -2.07
CA LYS A 133 13.83 3.75 -2.62
C LYS A 133 13.21 2.60 -1.84
N GLN A 134 12.72 1.60 -2.54
CA GLN A 134 12.23 0.34 -1.97
C GLN A 134 12.91 -0.81 -2.70
N VAL A 135 13.39 -1.80 -1.94
CA VAL A 135 13.93 -3.04 -2.51
C VAL A 135 13.00 -4.16 -2.11
N LEU A 136 12.57 -4.89 -3.12
CA LEU A 136 11.62 -5.98 -3.04
C LEU A 136 12.29 -7.24 -3.58
N ARG A 137 12.02 -8.38 -2.97
CA ARG A 137 12.43 -9.70 -3.46
C ARG A 137 11.21 -10.48 -3.89
N ALA A 138 11.19 -10.97 -5.13
CA ALA A 138 10.09 -11.77 -5.65
C ALA A 138 9.89 -13.02 -4.78
N ARG A 139 8.67 -13.22 -4.27
CA ARG A 139 8.35 -14.31 -3.33
C ARG A 139 7.37 -15.33 -3.90
N ARG A 140 6.47 -14.91 -4.79
CA ARG A 140 5.40 -15.78 -5.30
C ARG A 140 5.24 -15.64 -6.81
N GLY A 141 5.45 -16.75 -7.53
CA GLY A 141 5.15 -16.82 -8.96
C GLY A 141 3.63 -16.85 -9.24
N ALA A 142 3.25 -16.42 -10.44
CA ALA A 142 1.89 -16.50 -10.95
C ALA A 142 1.85 -16.50 -12.48
N ASP A 143 0.76 -17.02 -13.04
CA ASP A 143 0.51 -16.98 -14.49
C ASP A 143 0.16 -15.58 -15.01
N TRP A 144 -0.07 -14.62 -14.10
CA TRP A 144 -0.38 -13.23 -14.38
C TRP A 144 0.67 -12.29 -13.78
N ALA A 145 0.69 -11.03 -14.25
CA ALA A 145 1.53 -9.99 -13.68
C ALA A 145 0.87 -9.37 -12.44
N TYR A 146 1.67 -9.10 -11.41
CA TYR A 146 1.23 -8.31 -10.27
C TYR A 146 1.36 -6.83 -10.62
N HIS A 147 0.30 -6.06 -10.39
CA HIS A 147 0.42 -4.61 -10.38
C HIS A 147 1.07 -4.21 -9.05
N ILE A 148 2.18 -3.48 -9.06
CA ILE A 148 2.96 -3.10 -7.88
C ILE A 148 3.11 -1.59 -7.85
N HIS A 149 2.85 -0.96 -6.70
CA HIS A 149 2.98 0.49 -6.56
C HIS A 149 3.81 0.85 -5.31
N PRO A 150 4.60 1.94 -5.36
CA PRO A 150 4.94 2.64 -4.14
C PRO A 150 3.66 3.22 -3.53
N MET A 151 3.54 3.20 -2.21
CA MET A 151 2.39 3.72 -1.50
C MET A 151 2.89 4.54 -0.31
N PHE A 152 2.34 5.73 -0.14
CA PHE A 152 2.68 6.58 0.98
C PHE A 152 1.44 6.77 1.83
N ASN A 153 1.50 6.33 3.08
CA ASN A 153 0.38 6.43 4.01
C ASN A 153 0.62 7.60 4.94
N ILE A 154 -0.42 8.38 5.19
CA ILE A 154 -0.40 9.42 6.22
C ILE A 154 -1.37 9.01 7.32
N GLU A 155 -0.95 9.09 8.58
CA GLU A 155 -1.63 8.49 9.76
C GLU A 155 -3.14 8.79 9.80
N VAL A 156 -3.54 10.02 9.49
CA VAL A 156 -4.95 10.47 9.56
C VAL A 156 -5.62 10.55 8.18
N ALA A 157 -4.84 10.59 7.10
CA ALA A 157 -5.36 10.72 5.75
C ALA A 157 -5.53 9.39 5.01
N GLY A 158 -4.83 8.34 5.45
CA GLY A 158 -4.85 7.04 4.82
C GLY A 158 -3.85 6.93 3.65
N PRO A 159 -4.07 5.96 2.74
CA PRO A 159 -3.12 5.61 1.70
C PRO A 159 -3.21 6.55 0.49
N THR A 160 -2.07 7.04 0.02
CA THR A 160 -1.91 7.59 -1.32
C THR A 160 -1.06 6.64 -2.15
N VAL A 161 -1.66 6.09 -3.19
CA VAL A 161 -1.03 5.08 -4.06
C VAL A 161 -0.30 5.82 -5.18
N GLY A 162 0.98 5.53 -5.37
CA GLY A 162 1.79 6.08 -6.45
C GLY A 162 1.63 5.31 -7.77
N PRO A 163 2.49 5.59 -8.77
CA PRO A 163 2.39 5.00 -10.10
C PRO A 163 2.66 3.49 -10.08
N GLY A 164 1.81 2.73 -10.77
CA GLY A 164 1.88 1.27 -10.80
C GLY A 164 2.74 0.73 -11.93
N CYS A 165 3.27 -0.48 -11.74
CA CYS A 165 3.94 -1.25 -12.77
C CYS A 165 3.47 -2.71 -12.70
N PHE A 166 3.10 -3.29 -13.84
CA PHE A 166 2.87 -4.73 -13.94
C PHE A 166 4.20 -5.48 -13.97
N VAL A 167 4.38 -6.41 -13.03
CA VAL A 167 5.58 -7.23 -12.87
C VAL A 167 5.16 -8.70 -12.85
N LYS A 168 5.60 -9.45 -13.86
CA LYS A 168 5.41 -10.90 -13.90
C LYS A 168 6.50 -11.59 -13.09
N VAL A 169 6.11 -12.59 -12.30
CA VAL A 169 7.04 -13.46 -11.57
C VAL A 169 6.78 -14.90 -12.02
N ASP A 170 7.80 -15.53 -12.60
CA ASP A 170 7.77 -16.93 -12.99
C ASP A 170 7.82 -17.84 -11.76
N GLY A 171 7.03 -18.91 -11.83
CA GLY A 171 6.92 -19.93 -10.80
C GLY A 171 5.51 -20.52 -10.78
N PRO A 172 5.31 -21.71 -10.19
CA PRO A 172 4.01 -22.37 -10.15
C PRO A 172 2.98 -21.43 -9.49
N GLY A 173 2.02 -20.98 -10.29
CA GLY A 173 0.92 -20.14 -9.82
C GLY A 173 -0.04 -20.93 -8.97
N GLY A 174 0.13 -20.93 -7.64
CA GLY A 174 -0.77 -21.63 -6.71
C GLY A 174 -0.11 -22.76 -5.93
N ARG A 175 -0.84 -23.29 -4.93
CA ARG A 175 -0.36 -24.27 -3.93
C ARG A 175 -0.17 -25.68 -4.54
N PRO A 176 0.70 -26.55 -3.98
CA PRO A 176 1.51 -26.36 -2.78
C PRO A 176 2.67 -25.40 -3.03
N TYR A 177 2.78 -24.43 -2.14
CA TYR A 177 3.72 -23.32 -2.21
C TYR A 177 5.06 -23.74 -1.60
N GLU A 178 6.13 -23.79 -2.40
CA GLU A 178 7.49 -23.79 -1.89
C GLU A 178 7.99 -22.36 -1.88
N ALA A 179 7.87 -21.72 -0.72
CA ALA A 179 8.47 -20.44 -0.48
C ALA A 179 10.00 -20.56 -0.57
N PRO A 180 10.71 -19.64 -1.24
CA PRO A 180 12.15 -19.60 -1.11
C PRO A 180 12.52 -19.27 0.35
N PRO A 181 13.64 -19.79 0.87
CA PRO A 181 14.06 -19.47 2.22
C PRO A 181 14.34 -17.95 2.35
N ASN A 182 13.77 -17.33 3.37
CA ASN A 182 14.00 -15.95 3.76
C ASN A 182 15.02 -15.88 4.89
N LEU A 183 16.28 -16.15 4.55
CA LEU A 183 17.36 -16.24 5.52
C LEU A 183 17.72 -14.86 6.09
N VAL A 184 17.71 -14.74 7.41
CA VAL A 184 18.16 -13.55 8.16
C VAL A 184 19.13 -13.99 9.24
N LYS A 185 20.20 -13.22 9.41
CA LYS A 185 21.17 -13.42 10.50
C LYS A 185 20.77 -12.58 11.70
N THR A 186 20.54 -13.23 12.83
CA THR A 186 20.22 -12.59 14.10
C THR A 186 21.46 -11.92 14.72
N LEU A 187 21.27 -11.06 15.71
CA LEU A 187 22.37 -10.44 16.47
C LEU A 187 23.24 -11.46 17.22
N THR A 188 22.68 -12.61 17.57
CA THR A 188 23.40 -13.73 18.20
C THR A 188 24.18 -14.57 17.18
N GLY A 189 24.08 -14.27 15.89
CA GLY A 189 24.79 -14.94 14.81
C GLY A 189 24.07 -16.15 14.21
N GLU A 190 22.91 -16.55 14.75
CA GLU A 190 22.07 -17.62 14.20
C GLU A 190 21.45 -17.17 12.88
N THR A 191 21.52 -18.03 11.85
CA THR A 191 20.80 -17.86 10.59
C THR A 191 19.45 -18.55 10.70
N ILE A 192 18.37 -17.78 10.56
CA ILE A 192 17.01 -18.27 10.64
C ILE A 192 16.29 -18.01 9.31
N ASP A 193 15.38 -18.91 8.93
CA ASP A 193 14.49 -18.70 7.80
C ASP A 193 13.18 -18.06 8.27
N LEU A 194 13.01 -16.75 8.06
CA LEU A 194 11.82 -16.00 8.48
C LEU A 194 10.52 -16.47 7.83
N GLU A 195 10.59 -17.27 6.76
CA GLU A 195 9.39 -17.80 6.11
C GLU A 195 8.74 -18.91 6.96
N THR A 196 9.53 -19.63 7.77
CA THR A 196 9.06 -20.78 8.56
C THR A 196 9.41 -20.70 10.05
N TYR A 197 10.32 -19.81 10.45
CA TYR A 197 10.83 -19.71 11.81
C TYR A 197 9.71 -19.43 12.83
N GLY A 198 9.66 -20.26 13.87
CA GLY A 198 8.68 -20.13 14.95
C GLY A 198 7.27 -20.67 14.63
N VAL A 199 6.94 -20.97 13.37
CA VAL A 199 5.59 -21.43 12.97
C VAL A 199 5.23 -22.76 13.66
N ALA A 200 6.13 -23.75 13.62
CA ALA A 200 5.89 -25.05 14.26
C ALA A 200 5.70 -24.91 15.78
N ARG A 201 6.48 -24.05 16.44
CA ARG A 201 6.35 -23.78 17.89
C ARG A 201 5.01 -23.12 18.20
N MET A 202 4.63 -22.09 17.44
CA MET A 202 3.35 -21.40 17.58
C MET A 202 2.19 -22.37 17.42
N LEU A 203 2.19 -23.17 16.34
CA LEU A 203 1.14 -24.15 16.07
C LEU A 203 1.09 -25.24 17.15
N GLY A 204 2.23 -25.75 17.58
CA GLY A 204 2.31 -26.76 18.64
C GLY A 204 1.73 -26.27 19.96
N TRP A 205 2.15 -25.10 20.44
CA TRP A 205 1.62 -24.51 21.67
C TRP A 205 0.13 -24.18 21.58
N THR A 206 -0.28 -23.57 20.47
CA THR A 206 -1.70 -23.22 20.24
C THR A 206 -2.58 -24.46 20.21
N THR A 207 -2.14 -25.51 19.50
CA THR A 207 -2.88 -26.79 19.41
C THR A 207 -2.99 -27.46 20.77
N LEU A 208 -1.90 -27.50 21.55
CA LEU A 208 -1.91 -28.07 22.89
C LEU A 208 -2.93 -27.36 23.80
N MET A 209 -2.87 -26.03 23.87
CA MET A 209 -3.80 -25.25 24.69
C MET A 209 -5.25 -25.42 24.22
N PHE A 210 -5.46 -25.45 22.91
CA PHE A 210 -6.78 -25.67 22.32
C PHE A 210 -7.36 -27.04 22.69
N LEU A 211 -6.56 -28.11 22.64
CA LEU A 211 -6.98 -29.44 23.04
C LEU A 211 -7.32 -29.53 24.53
N ILE A 212 -6.54 -28.88 25.39
CA ILE A 212 -6.85 -28.80 26.83
C ILE A 212 -8.21 -28.12 27.05
N GLY A 213 -8.48 -27.03 26.34
CA GLY A 213 -9.78 -26.36 26.35
C GLY A 213 -10.92 -27.27 25.88
N ILE A 214 -10.72 -28.04 24.80
CA ILE A 214 -11.69 -29.04 24.33
C ILE A 214 -11.95 -30.09 25.40
N VAL A 215 -10.92 -30.62 26.05
CA VAL A 215 -11.08 -31.64 27.10
C VAL A 215 -11.90 -31.09 28.25
N TRP A 216 -11.60 -29.87 28.72
CA TRP A 216 -12.38 -29.21 29.76
C TRP A 216 -13.85 -29.08 29.35
N LEU A 217 -14.13 -28.54 28.16
CA LEU A 217 -15.49 -28.40 27.65
C LEU A 217 -16.19 -29.76 27.49
N ALA A 218 -15.51 -30.78 26.97
CA ALA A 218 -16.07 -32.11 26.81
C ALA A 218 -16.53 -32.70 28.15
N ILE A 219 -15.74 -32.53 29.22
CA ILE A 219 -16.10 -32.98 30.57
C ILE A 219 -17.40 -32.32 31.03
N TRP A 220 -17.52 -31.00 30.90
CA TRP A 220 -18.69 -30.27 31.40
C TRP A 220 -19.92 -30.37 30.51
N CYS A 221 -19.75 -30.36 29.19
CA CYS A 221 -20.82 -30.49 28.22
C CYS A 221 -21.34 -31.92 28.08
N SER A 222 -20.57 -32.93 28.52
CA SER A 222 -21.09 -34.30 28.64
C SER A 222 -22.22 -34.42 29.67
N ARG A 223 -22.33 -33.45 30.58
CA ARG A 223 -23.38 -33.43 31.61
C ARG A 223 -24.65 -32.78 31.05
N PRO A 224 -25.83 -33.37 31.29
CA PRO A 224 -27.09 -32.91 30.70
C PRO A 224 -27.49 -31.53 31.24
N ILE A 225 -27.97 -30.65 30.36
CA ILE A 225 -28.32 -29.25 30.69
C ILE A 225 -29.67 -29.17 31.42
N MET A 226 -30.66 -29.95 31.01
CA MET A 226 -32.02 -29.90 31.59
C MET A 226 -32.05 -30.22 33.10
N PRO A 227 -31.35 -31.25 33.61
CA PRO A 227 -31.28 -31.51 35.05
C PRO A 227 -30.59 -30.38 35.83
N ARG A 228 -29.62 -29.70 35.23
CA ARG A 228 -28.95 -28.56 35.87
C ARG A 228 -29.90 -27.38 36.05
N GLN A 229 -30.74 -27.10 35.05
CA GLN A 229 -31.76 -26.06 35.15
C GLN A 229 -32.81 -26.38 36.21
N ALA A 230 -33.23 -27.65 36.32
CA ALA A 230 -34.17 -28.08 37.35
C ALA A 230 -33.61 -27.87 38.77
N LEU A 231 -32.36 -28.28 39.02
CA LEU A 231 -31.71 -28.08 40.33
C LEU A 231 -31.57 -26.61 40.73
N ILE A 232 -31.34 -25.71 39.76
CA ILE A 232 -31.31 -24.27 40.01
C ILE A 232 -32.71 -23.75 40.37
N ALA A 233 -33.73 -24.17 39.62
CA ALA A 233 -35.11 -23.76 39.85
C ALA A 233 -35.65 -24.24 41.21
N GLU A 234 -35.19 -25.39 41.69
CA GLU A 234 -35.49 -25.95 43.02
C GLU A 234 -34.71 -25.29 44.17
N GLY A 235 -33.83 -24.32 43.90
CA GLY A 235 -33.00 -23.67 44.92
C GLY A 235 -31.81 -24.52 45.39
N ARG A 236 -31.48 -25.61 44.68
CA ARG A 236 -30.44 -26.60 45.03
C ARG A 236 -29.17 -26.43 44.19
N ALA A 237 -28.81 -25.19 43.89
CA ALA A 237 -27.68 -24.87 43.01
C ALA A 237 -26.34 -25.41 43.54
N GLU A 238 -26.18 -25.58 44.85
CA GLU A 238 -24.97 -26.10 45.47
C GLU A 238 -24.66 -27.56 45.09
N GLU A 239 -25.67 -28.33 44.69
CA GLU A 239 -25.53 -29.73 44.27
C GLU A 239 -24.99 -29.89 42.84
N LEU A 240 -24.96 -28.81 42.05
CA LEU A 240 -24.48 -28.84 40.66
C LEU A 240 -22.98 -29.17 40.55
N ILE A 241 -22.20 -28.80 41.56
CA ILE A 241 -20.75 -28.91 41.59
C ILE A 241 -20.33 -29.73 42.81
N THR A 242 -19.93 -30.97 42.55
CA THR A 242 -19.53 -31.92 43.60
C THR A 242 -18.14 -31.59 44.17
N PRO A 243 -17.77 -32.14 45.34
CA PRO A 243 -16.39 -32.04 45.83
C PRO A 243 -15.35 -32.60 44.84
N GLY A 244 -15.69 -33.68 44.12
CA GLY A 244 -14.83 -34.23 43.07
C GLY A 244 -14.64 -33.28 41.89
N ASP A 245 -15.67 -32.51 41.53
CA ASP A 245 -15.57 -31.46 40.51
C ASP A 245 -14.64 -30.33 40.92
N ARG A 246 -14.68 -29.95 42.21
CA ARG A 246 -13.77 -28.92 42.77
C ARG A 246 -12.32 -29.42 42.78
N GLN A 247 -12.11 -30.70 43.10
CA GLN A 247 -10.78 -31.32 43.02
C GLN A 247 -10.26 -31.39 41.57
N LEU A 248 -11.10 -31.79 40.62
CA LEU A 248 -10.77 -31.80 39.19
C LEU A 248 -10.41 -30.40 38.70
N ALA A 249 -11.21 -29.39 39.05
CA ALA A 249 -10.92 -27.99 38.73
C ALA A 249 -9.60 -27.53 39.34
N GLY A 250 -9.34 -27.87 40.61
CA GLY A 250 -8.06 -27.59 41.27
C GLY A 250 -6.88 -28.24 40.54
N ALA A 251 -7.01 -29.50 40.12
CA ALA A 251 -5.99 -30.20 39.35
C ALA A 251 -5.73 -29.53 37.99
N PHE A 252 -6.78 -29.09 37.28
CA PHE A 252 -6.63 -28.34 36.03
C PHE A 252 -5.90 -27.01 36.25
N ILE A 253 -6.26 -26.25 37.29
CA ILE A 253 -5.63 -24.96 37.61
C ILE A 253 -4.14 -25.16 37.92
N ILE A 254 -3.82 -26.10 38.81
CA ILE A 254 -2.42 -26.40 39.19
C ILE A 254 -1.65 -26.92 37.98
N GLY A 255 -2.24 -27.84 37.21
CA GLY A 255 -1.62 -28.40 36.01
C GLY A 255 -1.32 -27.33 34.95
N LEU A 256 -2.27 -26.42 34.70
CA LEU A 256 -2.07 -25.29 33.80
C LEU A 256 -0.98 -24.34 34.31
N ALA A 257 -0.96 -24.02 35.59
CA ALA A 257 0.07 -23.17 36.17
C ALA A 257 1.46 -23.81 35.97
N VAL A 258 1.63 -25.09 36.33
CA VAL A 258 2.89 -25.82 36.14
C VAL A 258 3.29 -25.85 34.67
N LEU A 259 2.34 -26.10 33.76
CA LEU A 259 2.60 -26.13 32.32
C LEU A 259 3.04 -24.76 31.79
N CYS A 260 2.36 -23.67 32.19
CA CYS A 260 2.70 -22.31 31.76
C CYS A 260 4.06 -21.85 32.32
N PHE A 261 4.31 -22.03 33.62
CA PHE A 261 5.58 -21.64 34.23
C PHE A 261 6.75 -22.49 33.71
N GLY A 262 6.54 -23.80 33.53
CA GLY A 262 7.52 -24.69 32.92
C GLY A 262 7.87 -24.29 31.49
N ALA A 263 6.85 -24.04 30.65
CA ALA A 263 7.06 -23.58 29.28
C ALA A 263 7.74 -22.19 29.22
N ALA A 264 7.38 -21.27 30.11
CA ALA A 264 8.03 -19.96 30.22
C ALA A 264 9.51 -20.10 30.60
N ALA A 265 9.84 -20.96 31.57
CA ALA A 265 11.23 -21.22 31.95
C ALA A 265 12.05 -21.80 30.79
N LEU A 266 11.52 -22.81 30.11
CA LEU A 266 12.18 -23.45 28.96
C LEU A 266 12.40 -22.47 27.79
N THR A 267 11.40 -21.64 27.47
CA THR A 267 11.51 -20.66 26.39
C THR A 267 12.44 -19.50 26.75
N ASN A 268 12.49 -19.08 28.01
CA ASN A 268 13.46 -18.10 28.50
C ASN A 268 14.90 -18.63 28.43
N GLN A 269 15.11 -19.92 28.69
CA GLN A 269 16.41 -20.55 28.56
C GLN A 269 16.84 -20.69 27.10
N GLN A 270 15.91 -21.07 26.21
CA GLN A 270 16.18 -21.18 24.77
C GLN A 270 16.45 -19.82 24.11
N TYR A 271 15.77 -18.77 24.58
CA TYR A 271 15.86 -17.41 24.06
C TYR A 271 16.24 -16.41 25.16
N PRO A 272 17.49 -16.44 25.65
CA PRO A 272 17.92 -15.62 26.78
C PRO A 272 18.01 -14.13 26.40
N ILE A 273 18.35 -13.84 25.14
CA ILE A 273 18.48 -12.48 24.63
C ILE A 273 17.26 -12.18 23.76
N ARG A 274 16.39 -11.29 24.25
CA ARG A 274 15.21 -10.79 23.54
C ARG A 274 15.13 -9.29 23.76
N ILE A 275 14.84 -8.56 22.69
CA ILE A 275 14.60 -7.12 22.74
C ILE A 275 13.11 -6.86 22.49
N PRO A 276 12.53 -5.80 23.08
CA PRO A 276 11.15 -5.42 22.77
C PRO A 276 11.03 -5.02 21.30
N LEU A 277 9.79 -4.97 20.80
CA LEU A 277 9.51 -4.45 19.46
C LEU A 277 10.07 -3.03 19.33
N GLN A 278 10.86 -2.81 18.29
CA GLN A 278 11.48 -1.53 18.02
C GLN A 278 10.49 -0.62 17.31
N SER A 279 9.90 0.32 18.05
CA SER A 279 8.95 1.31 17.51
C SER A 279 9.45 2.72 17.77
N GLY A 280 9.12 3.64 16.87
CA GLY A 280 9.53 5.04 16.96
C GLY A 280 9.10 5.83 15.73
N ARG A 281 9.17 7.16 15.85
CA ARG A 281 8.97 8.08 14.73
C ARG A 281 10.28 8.81 14.49
N PHE A 282 10.81 8.70 13.28
CA PHE A 282 12.04 9.40 12.89
C PHE A 282 11.68 10.72 12.20
N LYS A 283 12.43 11.80 12.41
CA LYS A 283 12.29 13.00 11.59
C LYS A 283 13.25 12.87 10.42
N ILE A 284 12.72 12.88 9.20
CA ILE A 284 13.53 12.86 7.98
C ILE A 284 13.44 14.25 7.37
N PRO A 285 14.56 14.99 7.25
CA PRO A 285 14.53 16.31 6.65
C PRO A 285 14.12 16.21 5.18
N SER A 286 13.28 17.12 4.72
CA SER A 286 12.92 17.21 3.31
C SER A 286 14.12 17.61 2.46
N LEU A 287 14.14 17.18 1.20
CA LEU A 287 15.12 17.68 0.24
C LEU A 287 14.87 19.17 -0.03
N PRO A 288 15.92 19.97 -0.26
CA PRO A 288 15.76 21.35 -0.66
C PRO A 288 15.07 21.41 -2.03
N LEU A 289 14.02 22.23 -2.12
CA LEU A 289 13.44 22.58 -3.41
C LEU A 289 14.32 23.64 -4.07
N PRO A 290 14.84 23.41 -5.29
CA PRO A 290 15.51 24.45 -6.04
C PRO A 290 14.57 25.66 -6.19
N PRO A 291 15.08 26.91 -6.10
CA PRO A 291 14.28 28.09 -6.39
C PRO A 291 13.66 27.95 -7.79
N PRO A 292 12.35 28.15 -7.96
CA PRO A 292 11.71 27.96 -9.25
C PRO A 292 12.20 29.03 -10.24
N GLU A 293 12.78 28.59 -11.35
CA GLU A 293 13.15 29.48 -12.46
C GLU A 293 11.94 29.93 -13.28
N VAL A 294 10.76 29.35 -13.05
CA VAL A 294 9.52 29.65 -13.74
C VAL A 294 8.45 29.93 -12.70
N ASP A 295 7.72 31.02 -12.87
CA ASP A 295 6.55 31.35 -12.07
C ASP A 295 5.30 31.09 -12.89
N VAL A 296 4.29 30.46 -12.28
CA VAL A 296 3.06 30.08 -12.98
C VAL A 296 1.86 30.55 -12.17
N LYS A 297 0.99 31.30 -12.83
CA LYS A 297 -0.32 31.67 -12.31
C LYS A 297 -1.39 31.10 -13.23
N ILE A 298 -2.13 30.11 -12.75
CA ILE A 298 -3.29 29.61 -13.50
C ILE A 298 -4.43 30.63 -13.34
N THR A 299 -4.86 31.21 -14.45
CA THR A 299 -5.91 32.23 -14.48
C THR A 299 -7.29 31.59 -14.60
N LYS A 300 -7.37 30.48 -15.33
CA LYS A 300 -8.62 29.73 -15.54
C LYS A 300 -8.31 28.25 -15.72
N ALA A 301 -9.13 27.39 -15.12
CA ALA A 301 -9.13 25.97 -15.41
C ALA A 301 -10.58 25.49 -15.58
N THR A 302 -10.85 24.76 -16.65
CA THR A 302 -12.19 24.26 -16.99
C THR A 302 -12.14 22.81 -17.43
N TYR A 303 -13.21 22.06 -17.16
CA TYR A 303 -13.38 20.70 -17.65
C TYR A 303 -14.74 20.54 -18.31
N GLU A 304 -14.76 20.10 -19.58
CA GLU A 304 -15.99 19.88 -20.34
C GLU A 304 -16.61 18.53 -20.01
N VAL A 305 -17.86 18.54 -19.55
CA VAL A 305 -18.65 17.33 -19.23
C VAL A 305 -19.74 17.17 -20.30
N PRO A 306 -19.81 16.02 -21.02
CA PRO A 306 -18.98 14.81 -20.93
C PRO A 306 -17.81 14.77 -21.95
N ARG A 307 -17.41 15.90 -22.55
CA ARG A 307 -16.42 15.93 -23.64
C ARG A 307 -14.97 15.59 -23.26
N ARG A 308 -14.67 15.22 -22.01
CA ARG A 308 -13.36 14.67 -21.56
C ARG A 308 -12.18 15.59 -21.84
N LYS A 309 -12.42 16.90 -21.80
CA LYS A 309 -11.43 17.93 -22.15
C LYS A 309 -11.15 18.83 -20.96
N LEU A 310 -9.92 18.81 -20.49
CA LEU A 310 -9.39 19.71 -19.48
C LEU A 310 -8.65 20.86 -20.19
N THR A 311 -8.91 22.09 -19.77
CA THR A 311 -8.24 23.28 -20.30
C THR A 311 -7.73 24.13 -19.15
N MET A 312 -6.51 24.63 -19.27
CA MET A 312 -5.88 25.54 -18.32
C MET A 312 -5.29 26.74 -19.06
N ASP A 313 -5.71 27.93 -18.69
CA ASP A 313 -5.08 29.18 -19.09
C ASP A 313 -4.12 29.60 -17.97
N MET A 314 -2.86 29.85 -18.31
CA MET A 314 -1.84 30.18 -17.32
C MET A 314 -0.92 31.29 -17.80
N ASP A 315 -0.64 32.25 -16.93
CA ASP A 315 0.40 33.25 -17.12
C ASP A 315 1.71 32.69 -16.57
N VAL A 316 2.69 32.51 -17.45
CA VAL A 316 3.98 31.90 -17.12
C VAL A 316 5.08 32.94 -17.29
N THR A 317 5.83 33.19 -16.22
CA THR A 317 6.99 34.09 -16.23
C THR A 317 8.27 33.29 -16.07
N ASN A 318 9.16 33.34 -17.06
CA ASN A 318 10.48 32.74 -16.93
C ASN A 318 11.42 33.71 -16.19
N LYS A 319 11.80 33.36 -14.97
CA LYS A 319 12.75 34.09 -14.11
C LYS A 319 14.18 33.53 -14.22
N GLY A 320 14.38 32.45 -14.97
CA GLY A 320 15.68 31.85 -15.24
C GLY A 320 16.47 32.60 -16.31
N ASN A 321 17.64 32.07 -16.62
CA ASN A 321 18.58 32.67 -17.59
C ASN A 321 18.57 31.99 -18.96
N SER A 322 17.79 30.93 -19.14
CA SER A 322 17.66 30.16 -20.39
C SER A 322 16.19 29.97 -20.78
N PRO A 323 15.86 29.81 -22.08
CA PRO A 323 14.49 29.59 -22.52
C PRO A 323 13.87 28.34 -21.89
N ALA A 324 12.61 28.42 -21.47
CA ALA A 324 11.89 27.33 -20.82
C ALA A 324 10.68 26.86 -21.64
N VAL A 325 10.40 25.56 -21.62
CA VAL A 325 9.23 24.94 -22.28
C VAL A 325 8.45 24.07 -21.30
N LEU A 326 7.12 24.07 -21.41
CA LEU A 326 6.26 23.16 -20.65
C LEU A 326 6.27 21.77 -21.30
N ARG A 327 6.78 20.77 -20.59
CA ARG A 327 6.91 19.39 -21.09
C ARG A 327 5.83 18.45 -20.61
N GLU A 328 5.42 18.59 -19.36
CA GLU A 328 4.54 17.60 -18.73
C GLU A 328 3.66 18.24 -17.66
N PHE A 329 2.45 17.70 -17.52
CA PHE A 329 1.59 17.87 -16.35
C PHE A 329 1.30 16.49 -15.74
N THR A 330 1.64 16.31 -14.47
CA THR A 330 1.37 15.07 -13.72
C THR A 330 0.34 15.32 -12.63
N THR A 331 -0.68 14.49 -12.57
CA THR A 331 -1.67 14.51 -11.48
C THR A 331 -2.24 13.12 -11.24
N ALA A 332 -2.41 12.70 -9.98
CA ALA A 332 -3.00 11.41 -9.60
C ALA A 332 -2.45 10.19 -10.40
N ASN A 333 -1.12 10.13 -10.60
CA ASN A 333 -0.40 9.13 -11.42
C ASN A 333 -0.68 9.15 -12.93
N VAL A 334 -1.45 10.12 -13.41
CA VAL A 334 -1.69 10.39 -14.83
C VAL A 334 -0.71 11.46 -15.30
N ARG A 335 -0.04 11.18 -16.43
CA ARG A 335 0.99 12.05 -17.00
C ARG A 335 0.58 12.50 -18.40
N PHE A 336 0.33 13.80 -18.57
CA PHE A 336 0.07 14.43 -19.87
C PHE A 336 1.38 14.98 -20.42
N LEU A 337 1.77 14.56 -21.63
CA LEU A 337 3.08 14.84 -22.18
C LEU A 337 2.97 15.73 -23.41
N ASN A 338 3.83 16.75 -23.52
CA ASN A 338 3.88 17.62 -24.69
C ASN A 338 4.55 16.87 -25.85
N PRO A 339 3.82 16.54 -26.93
CA PRO A 339 4.35 15.70 -28.02
C PRO A 339 5.49 16.36 -28.80
N ALA A 340 5.69 17.68 -28.67
CA ALA A 340 6.82 18.37 -29.28
C ALA A 340 8.16 18.03 -28.60
N PHE A 341 8.13 17.56 -27.35
CA PHE A 341 9.33 17.39 -26.53
C PHE A 341 9.46 16.01 -25.89
N GLU A 342 8.33 15.33 -25.68
CA GLU A 342 8.24 14.03 -25.05
C GLU A 342 7.62 13.02 -26.00
N LYS A 343 8.13 11.79 -25.98
CA LYS A 343 7.57 10.71 -26.79
C LYS A 343 6.42 10.07 -26.05
N LYS A 344 5.34 9.79 -26.78
CA LYS A 344 4.26 8.91 -26.30
C LYS A 344 4.86 7.57 -25.85
N PRO A 345 4.56 7.10 -24.63
CA PRO A 345 5.04 5.80 -24.18
C PRO A 345 4.39 4.66 -24.97
N ALA A 346 5.10 3.54 -25.09
CA ALA A 346 4.58 2.37 -25.78
C ALA A 346 3.46 1.69 -24.99
N ASN A 347 3.64 1.56 -23.67
CA ASN A 347 2.71 0.88 -22.77
C ASN A 347 2.63 1.59 -21.41
N ASP A 348 1.42 1.74 -20.90
CA ASP A 348 1.14 2.19 -19.54
C ASP A 348 1.48 1.10 -18.51
N ASN A 349 1.68 1.52 -17.26
CA ASN A 349 1.97 0.65 -16.12
C ASN A 349 3.11 -0.34 -16.41
N SER A 350 4.12 0.14 -17.13
CA SER A 350 5.30 -0.63 -17.52
C SER A 350 6.51 -0.15 -16.74
N PRO A 351 7.62 -0.92 -16.69
CA PRO A 351 8.81 -0.45 -15.97
C PRO A 351 9.41 0.84 -16.56
N GLU A 352 9.26 1.04 -17.88
CA GLU A 352 9.74 2.23 -18.59
C GLU A 352 8.80 3.43 -18.42
N PHE A 353 7.51 3.16 -18.20
CA PHE A 353 6.50 4.17 -17.93
C PHE A 353 5.54 3.71 -16.82
N PRO A 354 5.94 3.84 -15.54
CA PRO A 354 5.06 3.53 -14.43
C PRO A 354 3.92 4.56 -14.35
N GLY A 355 2.70 4.09 -14.12
CA GLY A 355 1.49 4.93 -14.15
C GLY A 355 0.83 4.98 -15.53
N VAL A 356 0.02 6.02 -15.75
CA VAL A 356 -0.92 6.07 -16.88
C VAL A 356 -0.62 7.25 -17.80
N TYR A 357 -0.56 7.00 -19.11
CA TYR A 357 -0.41 8.06 -20.09
C TYR A 357 -1.73 8.81 -20.22
N GLY A 358 -1.72 10.06 -19.78
CA GLY A 358 -2.88 10.94 -19.81
C GLY A 358 -3.28 11.36 -21.20
N GLY A 359 -2.41 11.28 -22.19
CA GLY A 359 -2.62 11.87 -23.52
C GLY A 359 -1.74 13.08 -23.76
N ASP A 360 -1.95 13.72 -24.89
CA ASP A 360 -1.11 14.82 -25.35
C ASP A 360 -1.43 16.10 -24.54
N LEU A 361 -0.37 16.77 -24.08
CA LEU A 361 -0.42 18.11 -23.51
C LEU A 361 -0.25 19.12 -24.64
N VAL A 362 -1.37 19.59 -25.21
CA VAL A 362 -1.34 20.60 -26.28
C VAL A 362 -1.17 21.97 -25.65
N VAL A 363 -0.12 22.69 -26.04
CA VAL A 363 0.23 24.00 -25.49
C VAL A 363 0.21 25.04 -26.60
N GLU A 364 -0.52 26.13 -26.41
CA GLU A 364 -0.62 27.23 -27.37
C GLU A 364 -0.36 28.59 -26.69
N PRO A 365 0.63 29.38 -27.13
CA PRO A 365 1.65 29.00 -28.10
C PRO A 365 2.70 28.03 -27.48
N ASN A 366 3.26 27.13 -28.29
CA ASN A 366 4.22 26.10 -27.83
C ASN A 366 5.70 26.53 -27.94
N ASP A 367 5.97 27.78 -28.28
CA ASP A 367 7.33 28.27 -28.46
C ASP A 367 8.00 28.58 -27.10
N PRO A 368 9.33 28.38 -26.98
CA PRO A 368 10.05 28.62 -25.73
C PRO A 368 9.79 30.01 -25.13
N ILE A 369 9.66 30.05 -23.81
CA ILE A 369 9.47 31.29 -23.04
C ILE A 369 10.86 31.82 -22.71
N LYS A 370 11.22 32.99 -23.25
CA LYS A 370 12.55 33.57 -23.09
C LYS A 370 12.79 34.05 -21.64
N PRO A 371 14.05 34.17 -21.21
CA PRO A 371 14.39 34.79 -19.92
C PRO A 371 13.72 36.15 -19.72
N GLY A 372 13.07 36.35 -18.58
CA GLY A 372 12.32 37.56 -18.21
C GLY A 372 10.97 37.74 -18.92
N GLU A 373 10.63 36.88 -19.88
CA GLU A 373 9.36 36.95 -20.62
C GLU A 373 8.21 36.42 -19.77
N THR A 374 7.07 37.11 -19.83
CA THR A 374 5.78 36.59 -19.37
C THR A 374 4.93 36.22 -20.58
N LYS A 375 4.46 34.98 -20.64
CA LYS A 375 3.64 34.46 -21.73
C LYS A 375 2.40 33.78 -21.17
N THR A 376 1.24 34.08 -21.76
CA THR A 376 0.00 33.37 -21.47
C THR A 376 -0.06 32.11 -22.33
N LEU A 377 -0.16 30.96 -21.68
CA LEU A 377 -0.30 29.67 -22.33
C LEU A 377 -1.74 29.15 -22.19
N HIS A 378 -2.29 28.69 -23.29
CA HIS A 378 -3.52 27.91 -23.36
C HIS A 378 -3.14 26.43 -23.46
N VAL A 379 -3.45 25.67 -22.41
CA VAL A 379 -3.08 24.26 -22.31
C VAL A 379 -4.34 23.41 -22.38
N VAL A 380 -4.37 22.48 -23.33
CA VAL A 380 -5.49 21.57 -23.57
C VAL A 380 -5.02 20.13 -23.41
N MET A 381 -5.78 19.37 -22.62
CA MET A 381 -5.60 17.95 -22.41
C MET A 381 -6.94 17.26 -22.66
N GLU A 382 -7.07 16.60 -23.81
CA GLU A 382 -8.26 15.85 -24.18
C GLU A 382 -7.97 14.37 -24.08
N SER A 383 -8.65 13.67 -23.16
CA SER A 383 -8.36 12.25 -22.94
C SER A 383 -9.44 11.47 -22.21
N PRO A 384 -9.77 10.25 -22.68
CA PRO A 384 -10.66 9.34 -21.95
C PRO A 384 -10.06 8.84 -20.63
N VAL A 385 -8.74 8.99 -20.42
CA VAL A 385 -8.07 8.57 -19.18
C VAL A 385 -8.58 9.36 -17.99
N TRP A 386 -8.94 10.63 -18.17
CA TRP A 386 -9.51 11.46 -17.10
C TRP A 386 -10.77 10.84 -16.49
N GLU A 387 -11.65 10.26 -17.31
CA GLU A 387 -12.83 9.54 -16.83
C GLU A 387 -12.51 8.12 -16.36
N THR A 388 -11.63 7.41 -17.08
CA THR A 388 -11.27 6.02 -16.76
C THR A 388 -10.60 5.92 -15.39
N GLU A 389 -9.77 6.90 -15.05
CA GLU A 389 -9.14 7.03 -13.74
C GLU A 389 -10.03 7.75 -12.71
N ARG A 390 -11.29 8.05 -13.08
CA ARG A 390 -12.30 8.72 -12.24
C ARG A 390 -11.78 10.02 -11.63
N LEU A 391 -11.16 10.86 -12.45
CA LEU A 391 -10.65 12.19 -12.06
C LEU A 391 -11.70 13.31 -12.29
N THR A 392 -12.89 12.96 -12.74
CA THR A 392 -14.02 13.86 -12.89
C THR A 392 -14.50 14.37 -11.54
N MET A 393 -14.38 15.68 -11.30
CA MET A 393 -14.70 16.26 -9.99
C MET A 393 -16.16 16.69 -9.83
N TYR A 394 -16.99 16.65 -10.88
CA TYR A 394 -18.39 17.10 -10.78
C TYR A 394 -19.26 16.27 -9.83
N THR A 395 -18.79 15.09 -9.40
CA THR A 395 -19.42 14.25 -8.36
C THR A 395 -18.79 14.40 -6.97
N GLU A 396 -17.74 15.20 -6.84
CA GLU A 396 -16.96 15.36 -5.62
C GLU A 396 -17.47 16.55 -4.79
N THR A 397 -17.14 16.57 -3.51
CA THR A 397 -17.47 17.70 -2.62
C THR A 397 -16.67 18.96 -2.94
N THR A 398 -15.54 18.81 -3.64
CA THR A 398 -14.62 19.90 -3.95
C THR A 398 -14.12 19.82 -5.40
N ASN A 399 -14.37 20.89 -6.17
CA ASN A 399 -13.92 21.05 -7.56
C ASN A 399 -12.56 21.75 -7.63
N ARG A 400 -11.52 21.11 -7.10
CA ARG A 400 -10.17 21.70 -7.09
C ARG A 400 -9.12 20.72 -7.63
N LEU A 401 -8.35 21.20 -8.58
CA LEU A 401 -7.24 20.52 -9.24
C LEU A 401 -5.95 20.71 -8.45
N GLY A 402 -5.14 19.66 -8.42
CA GLY A 402 -3.74 19.71 -8.03
C GLY A 402 -2.87 18.88 -8.97
N GLY A 403 -1.56 19.03 -8.89
CA GLY A 403 -0.60 18.35 -9.75
C GLY A 403 0.75 19.06 -9.79
N LEU A 404 1.64 18.58 -10.65
CA LEU A 404 2.96 19.16 -10.92
C LEU A 404 3.07 19.53 -12.40
N LEU A 405 3.53 20.74 -12.69
CA LEU A 405 3.93 21.19 -14.02
C LEU A 405 5.45 21.09 -14.15
N PHE A 406 5.92 20.49 -15.24
CA PHE A 406 7.34 20.28 -15.51
C PHE A 406 7.77 21.17 -16.65
N PHE A 407 8.56 22.19 -16.32
CA PHE A 407 9.28 23.01 -17.29
C PHE A 407 10.70 22.50 -17.45
N THR A 408 11.24 22.60 -18.66
CA THR A 408 12.66 22.33 -18.91
C THR A 408 13.29 23.46 -19.68
N ASN A 409 14.54 23.76 -19.35
CA ASN A 409 15.34 24.67 -20.12
C ASN A 409 16.20 23.95 -21.18
N GLU A 410 16.94 24.72 -22.00
CA GLU A 410 17.80 24.16 -23.07
C GLU A 410 18.92 23.25 -22.55
N GLU A 411 19.37 23.46 -21.32
CA GLU A 411 20.40 22.65 -20.64
C GLU A 411 19.83 21.31 -20.12
N GLY A 412 18.50 21.12 -20.20
CA GLY A 412 17.80 19.95 -19.69
C GLY A 412 17.49 20.03 -18.18
N THR A 413 17.78 21.15 -17.54
CA THR A 413 17.40 21.38 -16.13
C THR A 413 15.90 21.53 -16.04
N ARG A 414 15.28 20.80 -15.09
CA ARG A 414 13.84 20.82 -14.87
C ARG A 414 13.46 21.76 -13.74
N THR A 415 12.50 22.64 -14.00
CA THR A 415 11.78 23.42 -12.98
C THR A 415 10.41 22.81 -12.78
N ILE A 416 10.10 22.42 -11.53
CA ILE A 416 8.86 21.74 -11.17
C ILE A 416 8.00 22.71 -10.36
N ILE A 417 6.77 22.95 -10.83
CA ILE A 417 5.83 23.87 -10.19
C ILE A 417 4.64 23.09 -9.65
N ALA A 418 4.40 23.22 -8.34
CA ALA A 418 3.29 22.59 -7.67
C ALA A 418 2.02 23.42 -7.84
N VAL A 419 1.01 22.82 -8.48
CA VAL A 419 -0.36 23.31 -8.49
C VAL A 419 -1.08 22.60 -7.36
N ALA A 420 -1.40 23.30 -6.28
CA ALA A 420 -1.98 22.65 -5.09
C ALA A 420 -3.48 22.93 -4.90
N ASP A 421 -3.97 24.04 -5.44
CA ASP A 421 -5.28 24.57 -5.06
C ASP A 421 -5.98 25.36 -6.18
N GLN A 422 -6.04 24.80 -7.39
CA GLN A 422 -6.67 25.47 -8.53
C GLN A 422 -8.16 25.12 -8.62
N MET A 423 -9.05 26.12 -8.65
CA MET A 423 -10.46 25.87 -8.93
C MET A 423 -10.63 25.33 -10.35
N LEU A 424 -11.33 24.20 -10.50
CA LEU A 424 -11.68 23.62 -11.79
C LEU A 424 -13.17 23.79 -12.05
N LEU A 425 -13.54 24.60 -13.04
CA LEU A 425 -14.95 24.86 -13.35
C LEU A 425 -15.49 23.81 -14.33
N PRO A 426 -16.55 23.05 -13.98
CA PRO A 426 -17.21 22.19 -14.94
C PRO A 426 -18.00 23.03 -15.95
N ILE A 427 -17.86 22.70 -17.24
CA ILE A 427 -18.68 23.25 -18.32
C ILE A 427 -19.62 22.14 -18.78
N TRP A 428 -20.92 22.33 -18.50
CA TRP A 428 -21.98 21.47 -19.00
C TRP A 428 -22.32 21.86 -20.43
N GLN A 429 -22.29 20.89 -21.34
CA GLN A 429 -22.67 21.08 -22.73
C GLN A 429 -24.01 20.43 -23.06
#